data_AF-A0A2W5EQ30-F1
#
_entry.id   AF-A0A2W5EQ30-F1
#
_cell.length_a   1.000
_cell.length_b   1.000
_cell.length_c   1.000
_cell.angle_alpha   90.00
_cell.angle_beta   90.00
_cell.angle_gamma   90.00
#
_symmetry.space_group_name_H-M   'P 1'
#
loop_
_entity.id
_entity.type
_entity.pdbx_description
1 polymer ?
#
loop_
_entity_poly.entity_id
_entity_poly.type
_entity_poly.pdbx_seq_one_letter_code
_entity_poly.pdbx_strand_id
1 'polypeptide(L)'
;MRIAILIAALLAAGTSLAAERSVTDAAGRTVSVPEKPQRIVVMHEPLLGVPLMDLDANVVGAYGRNSDGKFATAVDFVDTVLGEGRTKPKGFGAVGQIDLEKLRALQPDLIVATEMDGGK
;
A
#
# COMPACT_ATOMS: atom_id res chain seq x y z
N MET A 1 12.52 4.73 -41.81
CA MET A 1 12.40 3.31 -41.40
C MET A 1 12.61 3.10 -39.90
N ARG A 2 13.67 3.63 -39.27
CA ARG A 2 13.93 3.47 -37.81
C ARG A 2 12.81 4.00 -36.89
N ILE A 3 12.20 5.14 -37.24
CA ILE A 3 11.13 5.76 -36.45
C ILE A 3 9.83 4.92 -36.47
N ALA A 4 9.50 4.31 -37.60
CA ALA A 4 8.33 3.43 -37.70
C ALA A 4 8.48 2.16 -36.85
N ILE A 5 9.71 1.63 -36.73
CA ILE A 5 10.02 0.46 -35.90
C ILE A 5 9.90 0.81 -34.40
N LEU A 6 10.34 2.00 -33.99
CA LEU A 6 10.21 2.49 -32.61
C LEU A 6 8.75 2.71 -32.19
N ILE A 7 7.93 3.29 -33.07
CA ILE A 7 6.50 3.50 -32.81
C ILE A 7 5.76 2.15 -32.73
N ALA A 8 6.06 1.22 -33.63
CA ALA A 8 5.48 -0.13 -33.60
C ALA A 8 5.89 -0.91 -32.33
N ALA A 9 7.13 -0.78 -31.86
CA ALA A 9 7.57 -1.40 -30.61
C ALA A 9 6.89 -0.80 -29.37
N LEU A 10 6.62 0.52 -29.38
CA LEU A 10 5.92 1.20 -28.28
C LEU A 10 4.42 0.86 -28.24
N LEU A 11 3.80 0.60 -29.38
CA LEU A 11 2.41 0.13 -29.48
C LEU A 11 2.27 -1.37 -29.19
N ALA A 12 3.31 -2.17 -29.47
CA ALA A 12 3.36 -3.60 -29.18
C ALA A 12 3.75 -3.93 -27.73
N ALA A 13 4.32 -2.97 -26.99
CA ALA A 13 4.31 -2.95 -25.54
C ALA A 13 2.88 -2.66 -25.05
N GLY A 14 1.96 -3.56 -25.41
CA GLY A 14 0.58 -3.51 -25.00
C GLY A 14 0.51 -3.36 -23.49
N THR A 15 -0.46 -2.57 -23.05
CA THR A 15 -0.82 -2.42 -21.64
C THR A 15 -0.96 -3.82 -21.03
N SER A 16 0.09 -4.29 -20.35
CA SER A 16 -0.03 -5.41 -19.43
C SER A 16 -0.90 -4.91 -18.30
N LEU A 17 -2.23 -4.98 -18.49
CA LEU A 17 -3.18 -4.90 -17.39
C LEU A 17 -2.68 -5.92 -16.37
N ALA A 18 -2.24 -5.42 -15.20
CA ALA A 18 -1.83 -6.30 -14.12
C ALA A 18 -2.98 -7.29 -13.91
N ALA A 19 -2.67 -8.58 -13.88
CA ALA A 19 -3.70 -9.57 -13.63
C ALA A 19 -4.38 -9.24 -12.29
N GLU A 20 -5.69 -9.27 -12.25
CA GLU A 20 -6.50 -8.96 -11.09
C GLU A 20 -7.33 -10.19 -10.70
N ARG A 21 -7.65 -10.30 -9.42
CA ARG A 21 -8.57 -11.32 -8.88
C ARG A 21 -9.71 -10.65 -8.14
N SER A 22 -10.91 -11.18 -8.30
CA SER A 22 -12.06 -10.79 -7.50
C SER A 22 -11.97 -11.40 -6.11
N VAL A 23 -12.06 -10.55 -5.09
CA VAL A 23 -12.08 -10.95 -3.68
C VAL A 23 -13.35 -10.39 -3.05
N THR A 24 -14.06 -11.21 -2.28
CA THR A 24 -15.11 -10.71 -1.39
C THR A 24 -14.47 -10.25 -0.09
N ASP A 25 -14.61 -8.97 0.23
CA ASP A 25 -14.08 -8.41 1.47
C ASP A 25 -15.00 -8.70 2.68
N ALA A 26 -14.54 -8.29 3.87
CA ALA A 26 -15.28 -8.54 5.12
C ALA A 26 -16.65 -7.83 5.16
N ALA A 27 -16.81 -6.72 4.43
CA ALA A 27 -18.08 -6.01 4.28
C ALA A 27 -19.00 -6.61 3.19
N GLY A 28 -18.63 -7.76 2.60
CA GLY A 28 -19.40 -8.45 1.57
C GLY A 28 -19.30 -7.81 0.18
N ARG A 29 -18.38 -6.86 -0.04
CA ARG A 29 -18.17 -6.23 -1.34
C ARG A 29 -17.25 -7.10 -2.20
N THR A 30 -17.52 -7.19 -3.50
CA THR A 30 -16.57 -7.76 -4.45
C THR A 30 -15.62 -6.66 -4.91
N VAL A 31 -14.33 -6.86 -4.64
CA VAL A 31 -13.25 -5.90 -4.96
C VAL A 31 -12.26 -6.57 -5.90
N SER A 32 -11.81 -5.84 -6.92
CA SER A 32 -10.71 -6.29 -7.77
C SER A 32 -9.38 -6.02 -7.09
N VAL A 33 -8.58 -7.06 -6.88
CA VAL A 33 -7.28 -6.98 -6.20
C VAL A 33 -6.20 -7.36 -7.19
N PRO A 34 -5.13 -6.54 -7.36
CA PRO A 34 -3.99 -6.94 -8.17
C PRO A 34 -3.43 -8.28 -7.71
N GLU A 35 -3.09 -9.17 -8.64
CA GLU A 35 -2.52 -10.49 -8.33
C GLU A 35 -1.18 -10.35 -7.59
N LYS A 36 -0.43 -9.28 -7.89
CA LYS A 36 0.87 -8.94 -7.27
C LYS A 36 0.94 -7.45 -6.92
N PRO A 37 0.30 -7.00 -5.83
CA PRO A 37 0.38 -5.61 -5.40
C PRO A 37 1.83 -5.21 -5.13
N GLN A 38 2.25 -4.06 -5.64
CA GLN A 38 3.62 -3.55 -5.53
C GLN A 38 3.71 -2.35 -4.58
N ARG A 39 2.59 -1.69 -4.26
CA ARG A 39 2.56 -0.45 -3.46
C ARG A 39 1.38 -0.48 -2.50
N ILE A 40 1.55 -1.22 -1.41
CA ILE A 40 0.48 -1.45 -0.44
C ILE A 40 0.47 -0.32 0.60
N VAL A 41 -0.72 0.19 0.89
CA VAL A 41 -0.96 1.08 2.02
C VAL A 41 -1.86 0.38 3.03
N VAL A 42 -1.58 0.55 4.32
CA VAL A 42 -2.38 -0.02 5.42
C VAL A 42 -3.00 1.06 6.29
N MET A 43 -4.26 0.89 6.65
CA MET A 43 -4.96 1.76 7.61
C MET A 43 -4.67 1.41 9.07
N HIS A 44 -4.04 0.27 9.36
CA HIS A 44 -3.68 -0.11 10.73
C HIS A 44 -2.38 -0.92 10.75
N GLU A 45 -1.23 -0.25 10.92
CA GLU A 45 0.08 -0.89 10.77
C GLU A 45 0.34 -2.07 11.72
N PRO A 46 0.04 -2.00 13.03
CA PRO A 46 0.31 -3.14 13.92
C PRO A 46 -0.49 -4.40 13.57
N LEU A 47 -1.68 -4.25 13.00
CA LEU A 47 -2.61 -5.37 12.72
C LEU A 47 -2.50 -5.87 11.29
N LEU A 48 -2.25 -4.96 10.34
CA LEU A 48 -2.24 -5.26 8.90
C LEU A 48 -0.83 -5.11 8.32
N GLY A 49 -0.13 -4.03 8.66
CA GLY A 49 1.19 -3.72 8.12
C GLY A 49 2.27 -4.71 8.52
N VAL A 50 2.42 -4.98 9.81
CA VAL A 50 3.46 -5.89 10.34
C VAL A 50 3.32 -7.31 9.75
N PRO A 51 2.14 -7.96 9.75
CA PRO A 51 2.00 -9.27 9.13
C PRO A 51 2.28 -9.26 7.62
N LEU A 52 1.87 -8.21 6.91
CA LEU A 52 2.15 -8.09 5.47
C LEU A 52 3.65 -7.94 5.19
N MET A 53 4.36 -7.15 6.00
CA MET A 53 5.82 -7.01 5.90
C MET A 53 6.57 -8.30 6.26
N ASP A 54 6.05 -9.10 7.20
CA ASP A 54 6.60 -10.42 7.53
C ASP A 54 6.49 -11.40 6.36
N LEU A 55 5.47 -11.23 5.52
CA LEU A 55 5.28 -11.95 4.25
C LEU A 55 5.99 -11.28 3.06
N ASP A 56 6.96 -10.40 3.32
CA ASP A 56 7.74 -9.65 2.31
C ASP A 56 6.91 -8.74 1.38
N ALA A 57 5.67 -8.39 1.77
CA ALA A 57 4.84 -7.50 0.98
C ALA A 57 5.33 -6.04 1.09
N ASN A 58 5.33 -5.33 -0.04
CA ASN A 58 5.83 -3.96 -0.09
C ASN A 58 4.82 -2.94 0.45
N VAL A 59 4.83 -2.74 1.77
CA VAL A 59 4.02 -1.73 2.46
C VAL A 59 4.72 -0.38 2.40
N VAL A 60 4.25 0.51 1.54
CA VAL A 60 4.85 1.83 1.29
C VAL A 60 4.29 2.93 2.20
N GLY A 61 3.11 2.72 2.78
CA GLY A 61 2.48 3.68 3.67
C GLY A 61 1.60 3.08 4.77
N ALA A 62 1.55 3.80 5.89
CA ALA A 62 0.82 3.39 7.08
C ALA A 62 0.12 4.59 7.74
N TYR A 63 -1.16 4.44 8.03
CA TYR A 63 -1.91 5.41 8.81
C TYR A 63 -1.42 5.43 10.27
N GLY A 64 -1.37 6.61 10.87
CA GLY A 64 -0.89 6.80 12.25
C GLY A 64 0.64 6.93 12.39
N ARG A 65 1.41 6.75 11.30
CA ARG A 65 2.82 7.16 11.24
C ARG A 65 2.93 8.63 10.83
N ASN A 66 4.03 9.28 11.20
CA ASN A 66 4.41 10.59 10.67
C ASN A 66 5.11 10.46 9.31
N SER A 67 5.35 11.58 8.61
CA SER A 67 6.00 11.59 7.29
C SER A 67 7.38 10.93 7.28
N ASP A 68 8.07 10.98 8.41
CA ASP A 68 9.41 10.44 8.61
C ASP A 68 9.38 8.95 9.00
N GLY A 69 8.19 8.34 9.00
CA GLY A 69 8.00 6.93 9.27
C GLY A 69 8.10 6.54 10.74
N LYS A 70 8.04 7.47 11.70
CA LYS A 70 7.91 7.17 13.14
C LYS A 70 6.44 6.98 13.50
N PHE A 71 6.15 6.02 14.38
CA PHE A 71 4.81 5.81 14.90
C PHE A 71 4.45 6.89 15.93
N ALA A 72 3.15 7.19 16.07
CA ALA A 72 2.67 8.21 17.02
C ALA A 72 2.82 7.79 18.50
N THR A 73 3.04 6.50 18.78
CA THR A 73 3.27 5.98 20.13
C THR A 73 4.76 5.70 20.36
N ALA A 74 5.15 5.49 21.62
CA ALA A 74 6.54 5.19 21.97
C ALA A 74 7.04 3.83 21.44
N VAL A 75 6.14 2.95 20.97
CA VAL A 75 6.47 1.61 20.49
C VAL A 75 6.45 1.60 18.96
N ASP A 76 7.57 1.19 18.37
CA ASP A 76 7.64 0.89 16.93
C ASP A 76 7.43 -0.62 16.74
N PHE A 77 6.24 -1.01 16.29
CA PHE A 77 5.87 -2.42 16.13
C PHE A 77 6.68 -3.12 15.04
N VAL A 78 7.14 -2.40 14.02
CA VAL A 78 8.03 -2.95 12.99
C VAL A 78 9.34 -3.38 13.64
N ASP A 79 9.99 -2.51 14.40
CA ASP A 79 11.25 -2.87 15.08
C ASP A 79 11.02 -3.95 16.14
N THR A 80 9.92 -3.85 16.90
CA THR A 80 9.61 -4.76 18.01
C THR A 80 9.36 -6.20 17.53
N VAL A 81 8.67 -6.37 16.41
CA VAL A 81 8.25 -7.69 15.92
C VAL A 81 9.22 -8.23 14.86
N LEU A 82 9.70 -7.36 13.98
CA LEU A 82 10.48 -7.75 12.80
C LEU A 82 11.99 -7.49 12.95
N GLY A 83 12.40 -6.84 14.04
CA GLY A 83 13.77 -6.41 14.30
C GLY A 83 14.09 -5.04 13.69
N GLU A 84 15.15 -4.41 14.21
CA GLU A 84 15.62 -3.11 13.75
C GLU A 84 16.19 -3.13 12.33
N GLY A 85 16.29 -1.94 11.71
CA GLY A 85 16.95 -1.75 10.41
C GLY A 85 16.05 -2.04 9.20
N ARG A 86 14.78 -2.42 9.41
CA ARG A 86 13.81 -2.56 8.32
C ARG A 86 13.34 -1.20 7.81
N THR A 87 13.07 -1.13 6.51
CA THR A 87 12.46 0.06 5.92
C THR A 87 11.03 0.20 6.44
N LYS A 88 10.72 1.35 7.03
CA LYS A 88 9.40 1.63 7.61
C LYS A 88 8.51 2.34 6.59
N PRO A 89 7.19 2.08 6.61
CA PRO A 89 6.25 2.73 5.71
C PRO A 89 6.11 4.22 6.08
N LYS A 90 5.85 5.05 5.07
CA LYS A 90 5.63 6.48 5.27
C LYS A 90 4.25 6.74 5.88
N GLY A 91 4.18 7.69 6.80
CA GLY A 91 2.91 8.18 7.31
C GLY A 91 2.15 9.05 6.34
N PHE A 92 0.83 8.89 6.28
CA PHE A 92 -0.08 9.74 5.52
C PHE A 92 -1.20 10.34 6.40
N GLY A 93 -0.91 10.58 7.67
CA GLY A 93 -1.86 11.22 8.59
C GLY A 93 -1.73 10.69 10.00
N ALA A 94 -1.97 11.56 10.98
CA ALA A 94 -2.08 11.16 12.38
C ALA A 94 -3.42 10.48 12.63
N VAL A 95 -3.52 9.71 13.72
CA VAL A 95 -4.79 9.12 14.15
C VAL A 95 -5.84 10.23 14.36
N GLY A 96 -6.98 10.12 13.70
CA GLY A 96 -8.06 11.11 13.65
C GLY A 96 -7.96 12.11 12.50
N GLN A 97 -6.84 12.13 11.75
CA GLN A 97 -6.58 13.11 10.68
C GLN A 97 -5.88 12.43 9.50
N ILE A 98 -6.65 11.83 8.61
CA ILE A 98 -6.16 11.26 7.35
C ILE A 98 -5.78 12.41 6.40
N ASP A 99 -4.58 12.34 5.82
CA ASP A 99 -4.12 13.24 4.78
C ASP A 99 -4.22 12.54 3.42
N LEU A 100 -5.34 12.76 2.72
CA LEU A 100 -5.64 12.14 1.43
C LEU A 100 -4.65 12.57 0.33
N GLU A 101 -4.06 13.77 0.44
CA GLU A 101 -3.07 14.24 -0.52
C GLU A 101 -1.74 13.49 -0.35
N LYS A 102 -1.32 13.26 0.89
CA LYS A 102 -0.17 12.40 1.17
C LYS A 102 -0.43 10.95 0.77
N LEU A 103 -1.63 10.42 1.03
CA LEU A 103 -2.02 9.08 0.59
C LEU A 103 -1.93 8.96 -0.94
N ARG A 104 -2.51 9.92 -1.67
CA ARG A 104 -2.46 9.97 -3.13
C ARG A 104 -1.03 10.07 -3.66
N ALA A 105 -0.17 10.86 -3.01
CA ALA A 105 1.23 11.00 -3.39
C ALA A 105 2.04 9.70 -3.24
N LEU A 106 1.58 8.74 -2.42
CA LEU A 106 2.19 7.41 -2.32
C LEU A 106 1.88 6.52 -3.54
N GLN A 107 0.89 6.88 -4.37
CA GLN A 107 0.45 6.09 -5.53
C GLN A 107 0.25 4.61 -5.19
N PRO A 108 -0.63 4.28 -4.22
CA PRO A 108 -0.89 2.89 -3.86
C PRO A 108 -1.63 2.16 -4.98
N ASP A 109 -1.36 0.86 -5.12
CA ASP A 109 -2.14 -0.06 -5.96
C ASP A 109 -3.04 -1.01 -5.15
N LEU A 110 -2.89 -1.01 -3.82
CA LEU A 110 -3.79 -1.67 -2.88
C LEU A 110 -3.82 -0.92 -1.56
N ILE A 111 -5.02 -0.67 -1.03
CA ILE A 111 -5.24 -0.15 0.31
C ILE A 111 -5.93 -1.24 1.14
N VAL A 112 -5.32 -1.63 2.26
CA VAL A 112 -5.86 -2.63 3.18
C VAL A 112 -6.32 -1.94 4.46
N ALA A 113 -7.57 -2.19 4.84
CA ALA A 113 -8.22 -1.54 5.96
C ALA A 113 -9.00 -2.54 6.81
N THR A 114 -9.43 -2.10 7.99
CA THR A 114 -10.35 -2.85 8.85
C THR A 114 -11.76 -2.29 8.70
N GLU A 115 -12.77 -3.02 9.16
CA GLU A 115 -14.14 -2.49 9.18
C GLU A 115 -14.30 -1.24 10.05
N MET A 116 -13.42 -1.05 11.05
CA MET A 116 -13.41 0.14 11.90
C MET A 116 -12.97 1.42 11.16
N ASP A 117 -12.45 1.28 9.95
CA ASP A 117 -12.05 2.41 9.10
C ASP A 117 -13.17 2.84 8.15
N GLY A 118 -14.31 2.13 8.15
CA GLY A 118 -15.49 2.51 7.38
C GLY A 118 -16.01 3.89 7.75
N GLY A 119 -16.16 4.76 6.75
CA GLY A 119 -16.73 6.11 6.91
C GLY A 119 -15.76 7.19 7.41
N LYS A 120 -14.46 6.89 7.50
CA LYS A 120 -13.40 7.87 7.79
C LYS A 120 -12.89 8.57 6.54
#